data_AF-A0A379FWA0-F1
#
_entry.id   AF-A0A379FWA0-F1
#
_cell.length_a   1.000
_cell.length_b   1.000
_cell.length_c   1.000
_cell.angle_alpha   90.00
_cell.angle_beta   90.00
_cell.angle_gamma   90.00
#
_symmetry.space_group_name_H-M   'P 1'
#
loop_
_entity.id
_entity.type
_entity.pdbx_description
1 polymer ?
#
loop_
_entity_poly.entity_id
_entity_poly.type
_entity_poly.pdbx_seq_one_letter_code
_entity_poly.pdbx_strand_id
1 'polypeptide(L)' 'MAVHPFTIRVDKLPKYAKDGQQLYDIIYNQADVDGAFTDFPDLGVKFLEQQKQK' A
#
# COMPACT_ATOMS: atom_id res chain seq x y z
N MET A 1 -5.11 -13.14 -13.57
CA MET A 1 -5.93 -13.34 -12.37
C MET A 1 -5.55 -12.20 -11.44
N ALA A 2 -6.50 -11.37 -11.01
CA ALA A 2 -6.18 -10.18 -10.22
C ALA A 2 -5.91 -10.53 -8.75
N VAL A 3 -4.93 -9.88 -8.13
CA VAL A 3 -4.54 -10.08 -6.72
C VAL A 3 -4.85 -8.80 -5.94
N HIS A 4 -5.78 -8.91 -4.98
CA HIS A 4 -6.20 -7.79 -4.13
C HIS A 4 -6.07 -8.13 -2.62
N PRO A 5 -4.90 -7.91 -1.98
CA PRO A 5 -4.72 -8.16 -0.56
C PRO A 5 -5.59 -7.23 0.32
N PHE A 6 -5.97 -7.75 1.50
CA PHE A 6 -6.67 -7.04 2.56
C PHE A 6 -6.05 -7.37 3.92
N THR A 7 -5.99 -6.48 4.93
CA THR A 7 -6.26 -5.02 4.93
C THR A 7 -4.97 -4.29 5.28
N ILE A 8 -4.61 -3.27 4.49
CA ILE A 8 -3.49 -2.38 4.81
C ILE A 8 -3.89 -1.46 5.96
N ARG A 9 -3.11 -1.51 7.05
CA ARG A 9 -3.33 -0.74 8.25
C ARG A 9 -2.05 -0.04 8.70
N VAL A 10 -2.04 1.29 8.62
CA VAL A 10 -0.87 2.11 8.97
C VAL A 10 -0.72 2.30 10.48
N ASP A 11 -1.79 2.12 11.23
CA ASP A 11 -1.83 2.12 12.69
C ASP A 11 -1.32 0.80 13.30
N LYS A 12 -1.30 -0.28 12.52
CA LYS A 12 -0.82 -1.60 12.94
C LYS A 12 0.16 -2.19 11.91
N LEU A 13 1.33 -1.57 11.82
CA LEU A 13 2.36 -1.98 10.88
C LEU A 13 2.94 -3.37 11.21
N PRO A 14 3.19 -4.20 10.19
CA PRO A 14 3.93 -5.45 10.36
C PRO A 14 5.41 -5.16 10.65
N LYS A 15 6.11 -6.10 11.31
CA LYS A 15 7.51 -5.93 11.74
C LYS A 15 8.49 -5.60 10.61
N TYR A 16 8.14 -5.90 9.36
CA TYR A 16 8.97 -5.67 8.18
C TYR A 16 8.75 -4.29 7.54
N ALA A 17 7.71 -3.54 7.94
CA ALA A 17 7.42 -2.21 7.43
C ALA A 17 7.70 -1.17 8.53
N LYS A 18 8.52 -0.16 8.19
CA LYS A 18 8.91 0.93 9.08
C LYS A 18 7.80 1.98 9.21
N ASP A 19 7.06 2.21 8.13
CA ASP A 19 5.95 3.14 8.06
C ASP A 19 4.90 2.68 7.04
N GLY A 20 3.78 3.42 6.95
CA GLY A 20 2.71 3.12 6.01
C GLY A 20 3.13 3.25 4.54
N GLN A 21 4.02 4.18 4.22
CA GLN A 21 4.48 4.40 2.85
C GLN A 21 5.33 3.23 2.35
N GLN A 22 6.20 2.69 3.22
CA GLN A 22 6.95 1.47 2.92
C GLN A 22 6.04 0.26 2.79
N LEU A 23 4.99 0.15 3.61
CA LEU A 23 4.01 -0.93 3.47
C LEU A 23 3.29 -0.87 2.11
N TYR A 24 2.88 0.32 1.68
CA TYR A 24 2.29 0.51 0.35
C TYR A 24 3.29 0.20 -0.78
N ASP A 25 4.55 0.58 -0.63
CA ASP A 25 5.61 0.26 -1.60
C ASP A 25 5.85 -1.25 -1.74
N ILE A 26 5.92 -1.97 -0.62
CA ILE A 26 6.08 -3.43 -0.64
C ILE A 26 4.90 -4.09 -1.37
N ILE A 27 3.67 -3.64 -1.10
CA ILE A 27 2.47 -4.26 -1.66
C ILE A 27 2.31 -3.91 -3.14
N TYR A 28 2.36 -2.62 -3.50
CA TYR A 28 2.10 -2.18 -4.87
C TYR A 28 3.30 -2.39 -5.81
N ASN A 29 4.54 -2.21 -5.34
CA ASN A 29 5.70 -2.20 -6.23
C ASN A 29 6.55 -3.48 -6.14
N GLN A 30 6.67 -4.09 -4.96
CA GLN A 30 7.48 -5.31 -4.81
C GLN A 30 6.66 -6.58 -5.03
N ALA A 31 5.41 -6.61 -4.55
CA ALA A 31 4.49 -7.72 -4.76
C ALA A 31 3.63 -7.58 -6.02
N ASP A 32 3.67 -6.42 -6.69
CA ASP A 32 3.01 -6.13 -7.97
C ASP A 32 1.53 -6.52 -7.99
N VAL A 33 0.78 -6.03 -7.00
CA VAL A 33 -0.66 -6.32 -6.87
C VAL A 33 -1.50 -5.38 -7.74
N ASP A 34 -2.62 -5.88 -8.26
CA ASP A 34 -3.55 -5.07 -9.07
C ASP A 34 -4.29 -4.00 -8.25
N GLY A 35 -4.34 -4.16 -6.92
CA GLY A 35 -5.06 -3.29 -6.00
C GLY A 35 -4.96 -3.80 -4.57
N ALA A 36 -5.37 -3.01 -3.58
CA ALA A 36 -5.36 -3.44 -2.18
C ALA A 36 -6.50 -2.78 -1.40
N PHE A 37 -7.02 -3.47 -0.39
CA PHE A 37 -7.97 -2.90 0.55
C PHE A 37 -7.22 -2.27 1.72
N THR A 38 -7.61 -1.04 2.06
CA THR A 38 -7.01 -0.26 3.14
C THR A 38 -8.10 0.42 3.96
N ASP A 39 -7.89 0.52 5.27
CA ASP A 39 -8.76 1.30 6.16
C ASP A 39 -8.48 2.81 6.04
N PHE A 40 -7.39 3.19 5.36
CA PHE A 40 -6.92 4.56 5.18
C PHE A 40 -6.84 4.90 3.68
N PRO A 41 -7.98 5.07 2.99
CA PRO A 41 -8.03 5.27 1.55
C PRO A 41 -7.35 6.58 1.11
N ASP A 42 -7.39 7.62 1.94
CA ASP A 42 -6.71 8.89 1.73
C ASP A 42 -5.19 8.72 1.56
N LEU A 43 -4.57 7.89 2.41
CA LEU A 43 -3.14 7.59 2.34
C LEU A 43 -2.80 6.73 1.12
N GLY A 44 -3.65 5.77 0.77
CA GLY A 44 -3.48 4.95 -0.42
C GLY A 44 -3.53 5.78 -1.71
N VAL A 45 -4.51 6.66 -1.85
CA VAL A 45 -4.62 7.57 -3.00
C VAL A 45 -3.40 8.49 -3.08
N LYS A 46 -3.01 9.12 -1.95
CA LYS A 46 -1.83 10.00 -1.90
C LYS A 46 -0.56 9.28 -2.32
N PHE A 47 -0.38 8.02 -1.92
CA PHE A 47 0.76 7.20 -2.34
C PHE A 47 0.77 6.98 -3.87
N LEU A 48 -0.36 6.60 -4.46
CA LEU A 48 -0.47 6.36 -5.90
C LEU A 48 -0.30 7.65 -6.72
N GLU A 49 -0.78 8.79 -6.23
CA GLU A 49 -0.57 10.09 -6.86
C GLU A 49 0.91 10.50 -6.87
N GLN A 50 1.63 10.25 -5.78
CA GLN A 50 3.07 10.49 -5.71
C GLN A 50 3.86 9.59 -6.67
N GLN A 51 3.42 8.34 -6.87
CA GLN A 51 4.01 7.41 -7.84
C GLN A 51 3.83 7.90 -9.29
N LYS A 52 2.67 8.44 -9.65
CA LYS A 52 2.39 8.96 -11.01
C LYS A 52 3.17 10.22 -11.37
N GLN A 53 3.71 10.94 -10.38
CA GLN A 53 4.51 12.16 -10.59
C GLN A 53 6.02 11.86 -10.76
N LYS A 54 6.44 10.60 -10.58
CA LYS A 54 7.78 10.12 -10.91
C LYS A 54 7.84 9.66 -12.36
#